data_AF-A0A967HVQ9-F1
#
_entry.id   AF-A0A967HVQ9-F1
#
_cell.length_a   1.000
_cell.length_b   1.000
_cell.length_c   1.000
_cell.angle_alpha   90.00
_cell.angle_beta   90.00
_cell.angle_gamma   90.00
#
_symmetry.space_group_name_H-M   'P 1'
#
loop_
_entity.id
_entity.type
_entity.pdbx_description
1 polymer ?
#
loop_
_entity_poly.entity_id
_entity_poly.type
_entity_poly.pdbx_seq_one_letter_code
_entity_poly.pdbx_strand_id
1 'polypeptide(L)'
;MKMTWDSEAEKTLRRVPFFVRTKVRKKVEEEVAAAGRNRVTRADLEKSKKNHLKRLSEGVKGYSVEACFGSSGCQNAVVASADLVSNLESLLEKADLLSFLRSQLGDQVKLHHQLRVTLADCPNACSQPQIKDIGIIGQAQVACEPEECTACGECEPVCQESAILLEDGFLVSIDEDLCVECGACARVCPSSAIDISANTYKILVGGKLGRHPQLARDLTNGLDAEQVLNLVGVIVNFYKANAKSGERLGALINRVGWEEFKGAVL
;
A
#
# COMPACT_ATOMS: atom_id res chain seq x y z
N MET A 1 -12.90 -39.54 -18.00
CA MET A 1 -13.90 -39.11 -19.02
C MET A 1 -13.41 -37.82 -19.66
N LYS A 2 -13.51 -37.67 -20.99
CA LYS A 2 -13.13 -36.43 -21.70
C LYS A 2 -14.19 -35.35 -21.44
N MET A 3 -13.76 -34.15 -21.04
CA MET A 3 -14.66 -33.01 -20.82
C MET A 3 -15.15 -32.48 -22.17
N THR A 4 -16.45 -32.22 -22.28
CA THR A 4 -17.10 -31.69 -23.50
C THR A 4 -17.76 -30.35 -23.22
N TRP A 5 -17.81 -29.47 -24.22
CA TRP A 5 -18.43 -28.16 -24.11
C TRP A 5 -19.56 -28.05 -25.13
N ASP A 6 -20.72 -27.53 -24.72
CA ASP A 6 -21.76 -27.19 -25.70
C ASP A 6 -21.38 -25.93 -26.51
N SER A 7 -22.01 -25.77 -27.67
CA SER A 7 -21.69 -24.68 -28.60
C SER A 7 -22.01 -23.30 -28.02
N GLU A 8 -22.96 -23.20 -27.11
CA GLU A 8 -23.31 -21.95 -26.42
C GLU A 8 -22.31 -21.57 -25.33
N ALA A 9 -21.78 -22.55 -24.58
CA ALA A 9 -20.72 -22.39 -23.60
C ALA A 9 -19.43 -21.94 -24.28
N GLU A 10 -19.07 -22.54 -25.42
CA GLU A 10 -17.93 -22.09 -26.23
C GLU A 10 -18.09 -20.65 -26.71
N LYS A 11 -19.28 -20.27 -27.20
CA LYS A 11 -19.59 -18.88 -27.58
C LYS A 11 -19.49 -17.91 -26.40
N THR A 12 -19.97 -18.33 -25.23
CA THR A 12 -19.94 -17.51 -24.01
C THR A 12 -18.52 -17.34 -23.51
N LEU A 13 -17.71 -18.39 -23.51
CA LEU A 13 -16.29 -18.36 -23.13
C LEU A 13 -15.47 -17.45 -24.06
N ARG A 14 -15.82 -17.33 -25.34
CA ARG A 14 -15.16 -16.38 -26.27
C ARG A 14 -15.35 -14.92 -25.87
N ARG A 15 -16.40 -14.57 -25.12
CA ARG A 15 -16.60 -13.21 -24.57
C ARG A 15 -15.68 -12.90 -23.39
N VAL A 16 -15.09 -13.93 -22.78
CA VAL A 16 -14.06 -13.76 -21.73
C VAL A 16 -12.76 -13.30 -22.38
N PRO A 17 -12.06 -12.28 -21.81
CA PRO A 17 -10.78 -11.82 -22.33
C PRO A 17 -9.78 -12.96 -22.49
N PHE A 18 -9.06 -12.98 -23.61
CA PHE A 18 -8.24 -14.14 -24.00
C PHE A 18 -7.20 -14.52 -22.94
N PHE A 19 -6.62 -13.54 -22.24
CA PHE A 19 -5.56 -13.73 -21.23
C PHE A 19 -6.04 -14.40 -19.93
N VAL A 20 -7.34 -14.40 -19.63
CA VAL A 20 -7.92 -15.16 -18.49
C VAL A 20 -8.75 -16.37 -18.93
N ARG A 21 -8.98 -16.56 -20.23
CA ARG A 21 -9.89 -17.58 -20.76
C ARG A 21 -9.49 -19.00 -20.35
N THR A 22 -8.19 -19.31 -20.39
CA THR A 22 -7.67 -20.62 -19.97
C THR A 22 -7.96 -20.90 -18.50
N LYS A 23 -7.78 -19.90 -17.63
CA LYS A 23 -8.07 -20.00 -16.19
C LYS A 23 -9.56 -20.18 -15.93
N VAL A 24 -10.41 -19.44 -16.63
CA VAL A 24 -11.88 -19.59 -16.53
C VAL A 24 -12.33 -20.96 -17.02
N ARG A 25 -11.81 -21.44 -18.16
CA ARG A 25 -12.08 -22.77 -18.70
C ARG A 25 -11.77 -23.84 -17.65
N LYS A 26 -10.52 -23.88 -17.17
CA LYS A 26 -10.07 -24.85 -16.16
C LYS A 26 -10.98 -24.87 -14.92
N LYS A 27 -11.31 -23.69 -14.38
CA LYS A 27 -12.17 -23.57 -13.20
C LYS A 27 -13.59 -24.10 -13.42
N VAL A 28 -14.21 -23.79 -14.56
CA VAL A 28 -15.56 -24.28 -14.88
C VAL A 28 -15.54 -25.80 -15.07
N GLU A 29 -14.50 -26.35 -15.71
CA GLU A 29 -14.34 -27.80 -15.87
C GLU A 29 -14.18 -28.51 -14.52
N GLU A 30 -13.40 -27.95 -13.58
CA GLU A 30 -13.27 -28.44 -12.21
C GLU A 30 -14.63 -28.44 -11.47
N GLU A 31 -15.41 -27.36 -11.58
CA GLU A 31 -16.74 -27.25 -10.95
C GLU A 31 -17.75 -28.27 -11.54
N VAL A 32 -17.68 -28.51 -12.85
CA VAL A 32 -18.54 -29.49 -13.55
C VAL A 32 -18.13 -30.92 -13.21
N ALA A 33 -16.83 -31.21 -13.18
CA ALA A 33 -16.29 -32.50 -12.79
C ALA A 33 -16.64 -32.85 -11.33
N ALA A 34 -16.52 -31.87 -10.41
CA ALA A 34 -16.91 -32.03 -9.01
C ALA A 34 -18.40 -32.33 -8.82
N ALA A 35 -19.25 -31.88 -9.77
CA ALA A 35 -20.67 -32.22 -9.80
C ALA A 35 -20.96 -33.59 -10.46
N GLY A 36 -19.94 -34.41 -10.72
CA GLY A 36 -20.07 -35.73 -11.36
C GLY A 36 -20.44 -35.67 -12.85
N ARG A 37 -20.31 -34.50 -13.48
CA ARG A 37 -20.65 -34.28 -14.90
C ARG A 37 -19.39 -34.14 -15.74
N ASN A 38 -19.51 -34.40 -17.04
CA ASN A 38 -18.42 -34.30 -18.04
C ASN A 38 -18.80 -33.41 -19.24
N ARG A 39 -19.86 -32.62 -19.11
CA ARG A 39 -20.36 -31.70 -20.13
C ARG A 39 -20.61 -30.33 -19.51
N VAL A 40 -19.90 -29.33 -20.01
CA VAL A 40 -20.02 -27.92 -19.63
C VAL A 40 -21.13 -27.28 -20.46
N THR A 41 -22.03 -26.58 -19.76
CA THR A 41 -23.14 -25.83 -20.36
C THR A 41 -22.99 -24.32 -20.17
N ARG A 42 -23.75 -23.54 -20.94
CA ARG A 42 -23.86 -22.09 -20.71
C ARG A 42 -24.27 -21.73 -19.28
N ALA A 43 -25.17 -22.53 -18.68
CA ALA A 43 -25.62 -22.33 -17.31
C ALA A 43 -24.48 -22.51 -16.29
N ASP A 44 -23.54 -23.44 -16.54
CA ASP A 44 -22.37 -23.66 -15.69
C ASP A 44 -21.43 -22.44 -15.70
N LEU A 45 -21.22 -21.84 -16.87
CA LEU A 45 -20.44 -20.60 -17.02
C LEU A 45 -21.06 -19.43 -16.27
N GLU A 46 -22.36 -19.20 -16.43
CA GLU A 46 -23.06 -18.11 -15.72
C GLU A 46 -23.11 -18.35 -14.21
N LYS A 47 -23.29 -19.61 -13.78
CA LYS A 47 -23.21 -20.00 -12.37
C LYS A 47 -21.82 -19.75 -11.80
N SER A 48 -20.77 -20.19 -12.51
CA SER A 48 -19.38 -19.99 -12.10
C SER A 48 -19.04 -18.51 -11.99
N LYS A 49 -19.48 -17.70 -12.97
CA LYS A 49 -19.35 -16.24 -12.95
C LYS A 49 -20.09 -15.61 -11.76
N LYS A 50 -21.35 -16.00 -11.51
CA LYS A 50 -22.15 -15.50 -10.38
C LYS A 50 -21.48 -15.87 -9.04
N ASN A 51 -21.01 -17.10 -8.90
CA ASN A 51 -20.28 -17.56 -7.72
C ASN A 51 -18.96 -16.80 -7.53
N HIS A 52 -18.23 -16.54 -8.62
CA HIS A 52 -17.01 -15.75 -8.57
C HIS A 52 -17.27 -14.32 -8.10
N LEU A 53 -18.29 -13.66 -8.65
CA LEU A 53 -18.70 -12.31 -8.25
C LEU A 53 -19.19 -12.28 -6.80
N LYS A 54 -19.99 -13.27 -6.39
CA LYS A 54 -20.47 -13.42 -5.01
C LYS A 54 -19.31 -13.60 -4.02
N ARG A 55 -18.34 -14.45 -4.34
CA ARG A 55 -17.13 -14.65 -3.53
C ARG A 55 -16.28 -13.38 -3.44
N LEU A 56 -16.22 -12.59 -4.52
CA LEU A 56 -15.52 -11.31 -4.51
C LEU A 56 -16.22 -10.28 -3.59
N SER A 57 -17.55 -10.27 -3.53
CA SER A 57 -18.30 -9.41 -2.60
C SER A 57 -18.26 -9.92 -1.16
N GLU A 58 -18.30 -11.23 -0.94
CA GLU A 58 -18.21 -11.84 0.41
C GLU A 58 -16.79 -11.72 1.00
N GLY A 59 -15.76 -11.60 0.16
CA GLY A 59 -14.37 -11.40 0.59
C GLY A 59 -14.00 -9.94 0.92
N VAL A 60 -14.94 -9.01 0.88
CA VAL A 60 -14.69 -7.60 1.23
C VAL A 60 -14.62 -7.47 2.75
N LYS A 61 -13.42 -7.20 3.29
CA LYS A 61 -13.20 -6.95 4.72
C LYS A 61 -13.49 -5.50 5.14
N GLY A 62 -13.66 -4.60 4.16
CA GLY A 62 -13.77 -3.16 4.37
C GLY A 62 -12.42 -2.45 4.39
N TYR A 63 -11.32 -3.20 4.50
CA TYR A 63 -9.95 -2.69 4.43
C TYR A 63 -9.01 -3.68 3.75
N SER A 64 -7.80 -3.23 3.44
CA SER A 64 -6.66 -4.08 3.09
C SER A 64 -5.37 -3.48 3.67
N VAL A 65 -4.51 -4.34 4.22
CA VAL A 65 -3.13 -4.01 4.57
C VAL A 65 -2.23 -4.76 3.61
N GLU A 66 -1.29 -4.04 2.98
CA GLU A 66 -0.26 -4.62 2.10
C GLU A 66 1.10 -4.14 2.58
N ALA A 67 2.14 -4.97 2.44
CA ALA A 67 3.50 -4.58 2.77
C ALA A 67 4.47 -5.04 1.67
N CYS A 68 5.65 -4.43 1.59
CA CYS A 68 6.72 -4.95 0.73
C CYS A 68 7.36 -6.21 1.36
N PHE A 69 8.30 -6.83 0.65
CA PHE A 69 9.01 -8.02 1.13
C PHE A 69 10.19 -7.69 2.07
N GLY A 70 10.28 -6.47 2.62
CA GLY A 70 11.45 -6.02 3.36
C GLY A 70 11.75 -6.84 4.61
N SER A 71 10.72 -7.13 5.42
CA SER A 71 10.78 -8.08 6.55
C SER A 71 11.22 -9.50 6.18
N SER A 72 11.21 -9.86 4.89
CA SER A 72 11.69 -11.15 4.37
C SER A 72 13.15 -11.10 3.85
N GLY A 73 13.90 -10.03 4.14
CA GLY A 73 15.34 -9.94 3.86
C GLY A 73 15.72 -9.06 2.67
N CYS A 74 15.00 -7.96 2.42
CA CYS A 74 15.43 -6.99 1.40
C CYS A 74 16.66 -6.21 1.88
N GLN A 75 17.70 -6.12 1.04
CA GLN A 75 18.94 -5.37 1.36
C GLN A 75 18.72 -3.85 1.53
N ASN A 76 17.62 -3.31 0.99
CA ASN A 76 17.29 -1.89 1.08
C ASN A 76 16.37 -1.58 2.26
N ALA A 77 15.88 -2.59 2.98
CA ALA A 77 15.00 -2.37 4.13
C ALA A 77 15.74 -1.56 5.20
N VAL A 78 15.11 -0.50 5.66
CA VAL A 78 15.62 0.39 6.69
C VAL A 78 14.98 0.08 8.05
N VAL A 79 13.72 -0.32 8.03
CA VAL A 79 12.94 -0.69 9.21
C VAL A 79 12.54 -2.16 9.17
N ALA A 80 12.29 -2.73 10.35
CA ALA A 80 11.67 -4.04 10.50
C ALA A 80 10.20 -3.86 10.89
N SER A 81 9.28 -4.06 9.95
CA SER A 81 7.87 -3.70 10.12
C SER A 81 6.90 -4.86 10.40
N ALA A 82 7.39 -6.10 10.54
CA ALA A 82 6.53 -7.29 10.64
C ALA A 82 5.46 -7.14 11.75
N ASP A 83 5.88 -6.70 12.93
CA ASP A 83 4.97 -6.46 14.06
C ASP A 83 3.99 -5.32 13.75
N LEU A 84 4.48 -4.21 13.18
CA LEU A 84 3.65 -3.07 12.82
C LEU A 84 2.56 -3.44 11.81
N VAL A 85 2.85 -4.28 10.81
CA VAL A 85 1.86 -4.78 9.84
C VAL A 85 0.76 -5.55 10.55
N SER A 86 1.10 -6.49 11.43
CA SER A 86 0.10 -7.27 12.19
C SER A 86 -0.73 -6.40 13.16
N ASN A 87 -0.11 -5.38 13.74
CA ASN A 87 -0.79 -4.42 14.62
C ASN A 87 -1.76 -3.53 13.83
N LEU A 88 -1.38 -3.09 12.62
CA LEU A 88 -2.27 -2.35 11.72
C LEU A 88 -3.48 -3.20 11.28
N GLU A 89 -3.25 -4.48 10.96
CA GLU A 89 -4.35 -5.41 10.64
C GLU A 89 -5.33 -5.54 11.80
N SER A 90 -4.80 -5.71 13.02
CA SER A 90 -5.59 -5.81 14.26
C SER A 90 -6.37 -4.53 14.56
N LEU A 91 -5.77 -3.36 14.33
CA LEU A 91 -6.42 -2.06 14.48
C LEU A 91 -7.60 -1.90 13.52
N LEU A 92 -7.40 -2.22 12.25
CA LEU A 92 -8.42 -2.07 11.21
C LEU A 92 -9.55 -3.10 11.34
N GLU A 93 -9.23 -4.30 11.82
CA GLU A 93 -10.23 -5.30 12.18
C GLU A 93 -11.16 -4.77 13.27
N LYS A 94 -10.59 -4.23 14.36
CA LYS A 94 -11.35 -3.62 15.47
C LYS A 94 -12.15 -2.39 15.03
N ALA A 95 -11.70 -1.66 14.01
CA ALA A 95 -12.40 -0.50 13.48
C ALA A 95 -13.71 -0.84 12.75
N ASP A 96 -13.92 -2.12 12.39
CA ASP A 96 -15.11 -2.65 11.71
C ASP A 96 -15.56 -1.80 10.52
N LEU A 97 -14.63 -1.57 9.60
CA LEU A 97 -14.86 -0.76 8.40
C LEU A 97 -15.90 -1.38 7.46
N LEU A 98 -16.11 -2.70 7.50
CA LEU A 98 -17.13 -3.34 6.70
C LEU A 98 -18.54 -2.92 7.14
N SER A 99 -18.84 -2.99 8.44
CA SER A 99 -20.13 -2.55 8.96
C SER A 99 -20.34 -1.05 8.73
N PHE A 100 -19.29 -0.24 8.90
CA PHE A 100 -19.33 1.18 8.54
C PHE A 100 -19.69 1.40 7.06
N LEU A 101 -19.03 0.71 6.12
CA LEU A 101 -19.34 0.85 4.69
C LEU A 101 -20.75 0.35 4.36
N ARG A 102 -21.21 -0.72 5.01
CA ARG A 102 -22.59 -1.24 4.83
C ARG A 102 -23.65 -0.28 5.35
N SER A 103 -23.40 0.45 6.44
CA SER A 103 -24.35 1.45 6.93
C SER A 103 -24.54 2.62 5.93
N GLN A 104 -23.52 2.88 5.11
CA GLN A 104 -23.54 3.92 4.09
C GLN A 104 -24.05 3.46 2.72
N LEU A 105 -23.76 2.22 2.33
CA LEU A 105 -23.95 1.71 0.96
C LEU A 105 -24.91 0.50 0.86
N GLY A 106 -25.39 -0.01 2.00
CA GLY A 106 -26.09 -1.29 2.06
C GLY A 106 -25.21 -2.47 1.66
N ASP A 107 -25.82 -3.54 1.13
CA ASP A 107 -25.12 -4.77 0.73
C ASP A 107 -24.26 -4.64 -0.55
N GLN A 108 -24.20 -3.44 -1.15
CA GLN A 108 -23.49 -3.21 -2.42
C GLN A 108 -22.00 -2.83 -2.25
N VAL A 109 -21.39 -3.15 -1.11
CA VAL A 109 -19.97 -2.85 -0.87
C VAL A 109 -19.09 -3.65 -1.83
N LYS A 110 -18.36 -2.91 -2.67
CA LYS A 110 -17.36 -3.45 -3.63
C LYS A 110 -15.93 -3.20 -3.16
N LEU A 111 -14.97 -3.96 -3.71
CA LEU A 111 -13.53 -3.88 -3.40
C LEU A 111 -12.91 -2.48 -3.50
N HIS A 112 -13.42 -1.60 -4.35
CA HIS A 112 -12.89 -0.24 -4.52
C HIS A 112 -13.31 0.74 -3.42
N HIS A 113 -14.26 0.36 -2.55
CA HIS A 113 -14.63 1.14 -1.36
C HIS A 113 -13.75 0.84 -0.15
N GLN A 114 -12.99 -0.25 -0.18
CA GLN A 114 -12.11 -0.61 0.94
C GLN A 114 -11.06 0.46 1.19
N LEU A 115 -10.84 0.76 2.46
CA LEU A 115 -9.71 1.58 2.89
C LEU A 115 -8.41 0.79 2.69
N ARG A 116 -7.43 1.36 2.00
CA ARG A 116 -6.16 0.70 1.70
C ARG A 116 -5.05 1.33 2.51
N VAL A 117 -4.45 0.52 3.39
CA VAL A 117 -3.23 0.86 4.11
C VAL A 117 -2.08 0.06 3.51
N THR A 118 -0.93 0.69 3.32
CA THR A 118 0.26 -0.02 2.86
C THR A 118 1.50 0.45 3.60
N LEU A 119 2.50 -0.42 3.70
CA LEU A 119 3.77 -0.12 4.35
C LEU A 119 4.94 -0.54 3.45
N ALA A 120 5.92 0.34 3.28
CA ALA A 120 7.20 0.03 2.67
C ALA A 120 8.32 0.21 3.68
N ASP A 121 9.23 -0.77 3.79
CA ASP A 121 10.33 -0.74 4.75
C ASP A 121 11.46 0.25 4.41
N CYS A 122 11.36 0.95 3.28
CA CYS A 122 12.34 1.94 2.84
C CYS A 122 11.75 2.91 1.81
N PRO A 123 12.48 3.99 1.48
CA PRO A 123 12.04 5.01 0.52
C PRO A 123 11.81 4.51 -0.91
N ASN A 124 12.33 3.34 -1.29
CA ASN A 124 12.02 2.71 -2.59
C ASN A 124 10.54 2.37 -2.76
N ALA A 125 9.77 2.32 -1.66
CA ALA A 125 8.32 2.36 -1.70
C ALA A 125 7.66 1.25 -2.54
N CYS A 126 8.22 0.02 -2.55
CA CYS A 126 7.78 -1.06 -3.45
C CYS A 126 6.30 -1.47 -3.29
N SER A 127 5.71 -1.22 -2.12
CA SER A 127 4.29 -1.48 -1.83
C SER A 127 3.34 -0.34 -2.26
N GLN A 128 3.89 0.66 -2.98
CA GLN A 128 3.19 1.76 -3.64
C GLN A 128 2.38 2.69 -2.68
N PRO A 129 2.95 3.15 -1.56
CA PRO A 129 2.29 4.05 -0.59
C PRO A 129 1.71 5.33 -1.19
N GLN A 130 2.33 5.86 -2.24
CA GLN A 130 1.89 7.09 -2.90
C GLN A 130 0.52 6.98 -3.57
N ILE A 131 -0.03 5.78 -3.78
CA ILE A 131 -1.31 5.58 -4.48
C ILE A 131 -2.37 4.86 -3.64
N LYS A 132 -2.16 4.76 -2.32
CA LYS A 132 -3.09 4.14 -1.35
C LYS A 132 -3.68 5.19 -0.42
N ASP A 133 -4.76 4.83 0.27
CA ASP A 133 -5.47 5.78 1.14
C ASP A 133 -4.56 6.23 2.29
N ILE A 134 -3.81 5.29 2.87
CA ILE A 134 -2.76 5.56 3.86
C ILE A 134 -1.51 4.80 3.42
N GLY A 135 -0.43 5.51 3.16
CA GLY A 135 0.88 4.96 2.82
C GLY A 135 1.88 5.23 3.93
N ILE A 136 2.63 4.20 4.32
CA ILE A 136 3.67 4.28 5.35
C ILE A 136 5.00 3.94 4.70
N ILE A 137 6.03 4.76 4.93
CA ILE A 137 7.38 4.58 4.38
C ILE A 137 8.38 4.62 5.54
N GLY A 138 9.18 3.56 5.70
CA GLY A 138 10.32 3.55 6.60
C GLY A 138 11.45 4.44 6.10
N GLN A 139 12.10 5.14 7.02
CA GLN A 139 13.16 6.11 6.75
C GLN A 139 14.32 5.90 7.72
N ALA A 140 15.53 6.15 7.22
CA ALA A 140 16.75 6.22 8.02
C ALA A 140 17.05 7.70 8.14
N GLN A 141 16.58 8.31 9.22
CA GLN A 141 16.87 9.70 9.52
C GLN A 141 18.39 9.83 9.67
N VAL A 142 18.99 10.65 8.82
CA VAL A 142 20.44 10.83 8.77
C VAL A 142 20.84 12.05 9.59
N ALA A 143 21.89 11.91 10.40
CA ALA A 143 22.58 13.02 11.03
C ALA A 143 23.89 13.29 10.27
N CYS A 144 24.33 14.54 10.30
CA CYS A 144 25.49 15.04 9.59
C CYS A 144 26.38 15.83 10.56
N GLU A 145 27.62 15.41 10.74
CA GLU A 145 28.64 16.03 11.58
C GLU A 145 29.86 16.35 10.69
N PRO A 146 29.87 17.49 9.97
CA PRO A 146 30.92 17.88 9.03
C PRO A 146 32.35 17.83 9.60
N GLU A 147 32.51 18.17 10.87
CA GLU A 147 33.78 18.16 11.60
C GLU A 147 34.46 16.78 11.68
N GLU A 148 33.67 15.70 11.62
CA GLU A 148 34.18 14.33 11.64
C GLU A 148 34.55 13.83 10.22
N CYS A 149 34.35 14.66 9.19
CA CYS A 149 34.59 14.27 7.80
C CYS A 149 36.10 14.16 7.50
N THR A 150 36.49 13.06 6.87
CA THR A 150 37.88 12.79 6.45
C THR A 150 38.11 13.01 4.94
N ALA A 151 37.13 13.56 4.23
CA ALA A 151 37.15 13.76 2.77
C ALA A 151 37.42 12.47 1.95
N CYS A 152 36.94 11.31 2.42
CA CYS A 152 37.11 10.03 1.71
C CYS A 152 36.29 9.91 0.40
N GLY A 153 35.19 10.66 0.26
CA GLY A 153 34.35 10.69 -0.94
C GLY A 153 33.37 9.52 -1.13
N GLU A 154 33.33 8.53 -0.23
CA GLU A 154 32.51 7.31 -0.40
C GLU A 154 30.99 7.55 -0.42
N CYS A 155 30.52 8.64 0.20
CA CYS A 155 29.09 8.96 0.32
C CYS A 155 28.45 9.51 -0.97
N GLU A 156 29.22 10.18 -1.82
CA GLU A 156 28.75 10.78 -3.07
C GLU A 156 28.24 9.73 -4.07
N PRO A 157 29.01 8.68 -4.45
CA PRO A 157 28.58 7.73 -5.49
C PRO A 157 27.39 6.85 -5.07
N VAL A 158 27.11 6.72 -3.76
CA VAL A 158 25.96 5.93 -3.27
C VAL A 158 24.68 6.74 -3.15
N CYS A 159 24.75 8.08 -3.22
CA CYS A 159 23.59 8.95 -3.15
C CYS A 159 22.93 9.11 -4.53
N GLN A 160 21.85 8.37 -4.78
CA GLN A 160 21.13 8.42 -6.07
C GLN A 160 20.37 9.73 -6.29
N GLU A 161 20.13 10.49 -5.21
CA GLU A 161 19.40 11.76 -5.25
C GLU A 161 20.33 12.97 -5.37
N SER A 162 21.65 12.75 -5.38
CA SER A 162 22.65 13.83 -5.38
C SER A 162 22.47 14.83 -4.23
N ALA A 163 22.04 14.34 -3.06
CA ALA A 163 21.76 15.15 -1.86
C ALA A 163 23.01 15.49 -1.02
N ILE A 164 24.18 14.90 -1.32
CA ILE A 164 25.40 15.16 -0.55
C ILE A 164 26.07 16.44 -1.06
N LEU A 165 26.25 17.43 -0.17
CA LEU A 165 26.90 18.70 -0.50
C LEU A 165 28.35 18.69 0.02
N LEU A 166 29.30 18.76 -0.91
CA LEU A 166 30.74 18.76 -0.62
C LEU A 166 31.38 20.09 -1.05
N GLU A 167 32.34 20.59 -0.26
CA GLU A 167 33.22 21.71 -0.61
C GLU A 167 34.68 21.28 -0.38
N ASP A 168 35.53 21.44 -1.40
CA ASP A 168 36.92 20.94 -1.40
C ASP A 168 37.07 19.47 -0.96
N GLY A 169 36.06 18.64 -1.26
CA GLY A 169 36.00 17.22 -0.90
C GLY A 169 35.50 16.92 0.52
N PHE A 170 35.30 17.94 1.36
CA PHE A 170 34.73 17.80 2.70
C PHE A 170 33.21 17.92 2.68
N LEU A 171 32.55 17.16 3.54
CA LEU A 171 31.11 17.26 3.78
C LEU A 171 30.78 18.64 4.35
N VAL A 172 29.79 19.31 3.76
CA VAL A 172 29.24 20.57 4.27
C VAL A 172 27.87 20.31 4.90
N SER A 173 26.99 19.65 4.16
CA SER A 173 25.63 19.33 4.60
C SER A 173 24.98 18.30 3.68
N ILE A 174 23.74 17.92 4.00
CA ILE A 174 22.87 17.13 3.14
C ILE A 174 21.69 18.02 2.72
N ASP A 175 21.39 18.06 1.43
CA ASP A 175 20.20 18.72 0.90
C ASP A 175 18.94 17.94 1.30
N GLU A 176 18.16 18.49 2.23
CA GLU A 176 16.94 17.86 2.75
C GLU A 176 15.81 17.77 1.72
N ASP A 177 15.80 18.63 0.70
CA ASP A 177 14.78 18.60 -0.36
C ASP A 177 15.02 17.45 -1.35
N LEU A 178 16.28 17.05 -1.51
CA LEU A 178 16.69 15.91 -2.34
C LEU A 178 16.77 14.60 -1.54
N CYS A 179 17.12 14.67 -0.26
CA CYS A 179 17.31 13.48 0.56
C CYS A 179 16.00 12.69 0.76
N VAL A 180 16.04 11.42 0.39
CA VAL A 180 14.91 10.49 0.63
C VAL A 180 15.05 9.68 1.92
N GLU A 181 16.09 9.93 2.73
CA GLU A 181 16.37 9.21 3.98
C GLU A 181 16.53 7.68 3.81
N CYS A 182 17.31 7.26 2.81
CA CYS A 182 17.60 5.83 2.55
C CYS A 182 18.79 5.28 3.35
N GLY A 183 19.57 6.16 4.00
CA GLY A 183 20.74 5.83 4.82
C GLY A 183 21.92 5.22 4.05
N ALA A 184 21.94 5.27 2.71
CA ALA A 184 23.02 4.65 1.93
C ALA A 184 24.38 5.30 2.18
N CYS A 185 24.42 6.64 2.26
CA CYS A 185 25.61 7.42 2.59
C CYS A 185 26.13 7.11 4.00
N ALA A 186 25.24 6.99 4.99
CA ALA A 186 25.61 6.65 6.36
C ALA A 186 26.32 5.28 6.45
N ARG A 187 25.78 4.26 5.75
CA ARG A 187 26.35 2.89 5.76
C ARG A 187 27.76 2.78 5.19
N VAL A 188 28.19 3.75 4.37
CA VAL A 188 29.53 3.75 3.76
C VAL A 188 30.46 4.80 4.37
N CYS A 189 30.00 5.63 5.31
CA CYS A 189 30.81 6.66 5.92
C CYS A 189 31.78 6.06 6.96
N PRO A 190 33.10 6.02 6.73
CA PRO A 190 34.02 5.37 7.64
C PRO A 190 34.28 6.18 8.92
N SER A 191 34.05 7.50 8.89
CA SER A 191 34.25 8.38 10.04
C SER A 191 32.97 8.68 10.81
N SER A 192 31.82 8.15 10.38
CA SER A 192 30.50 8.47 10.96
C SER A 192 30.12 9.96 10.90
N ALA A 193 30.76 10.74 10.03
CA ALA A 193 30.34 12.11 9.70
C ALA A 193 28.93 12.17 9.10
N ILE A 194 28.47 11.05 8.52
CA ILE A 194 27.06 10.81 8.21
C ILE A 194 26.68 9.52 8.93
N ASP A 195 25.67 9.57 9.78
CA ASP A 195 25.19 8.40 10.53
C ASP A 195 23.66 8.33 10.55
N ILE A 196 23.09 7.17 10.88
CA ILE A 196 21.65 7.00 11.07
C ILE A 196 21.32 7.32 12.52
N SER A 197 20.67 8.47 12.76
CA SER A 197 20.27 8.90 14.11
C SER A 197 19.04 8.15 14.60
N ALA A 198 18.10 7.83 13.71
CA ALA A 198 16.92 7.04 14.02
C ALA A 198 16.34 6.35 12.78
N ASN A 199 15.76 5.17 12.99
CA ASN A 199 14.89 4.52 12.01
C ASN A 199 13.44 4.90 12.33
N THR A 200 12.80 5.62 11.43
CA THR A 200 11.48 6.23 11.63
C THR A 200 10.53 5.90 10.49
N TYR A 201 9.32 6.43 10.55
CA TYR A 201 8.30 6.28 9.52
C TYR A 201 7.73 7.64 9.09
N LYS A 202 7.41 7.72 7.81
CA LYS A 202 6.61 8.77 7.18
C LYS A 202 5.25 8.24 6.77
N ILE A 203 4.21 9.06 7.01
CA ILE A 203 2.84 8.77 6.61
C ILE A 203 2.42 9.71 5.49
N LEU A 204 1.86 9.12 4.43
CA LEU A 204 1.19 9.78 3.33
C LEU A 204 -0.29 9.40 3.35
N VAL A 205 -1.17 10.31 2.94
CA VAL A 205 -2.62 10.04 2.93
C VAL A 205 -3.32 10.55 1.68
N GLY A 206 -4.43 9.90 1.36
CA GLY A 206 -5.36 10.34 0.32
C GLY A 206 -5.06 9.84 -1.09
N GLY A 207 -4.07 8.97 -1.28
CA GLY A 207 -3.77 8.38 -2.58
C GLY A 207 -4.88 7.45 -3.06
N LYS A 208 -5.15 7.46 -4.37
CA LYS A 208 -6.05 6.48 -4.99
C LYS A 208 -5.81 6.38 -6.48
N LEU A 209 -6.00 5.18 -7.00
CA LEU A 209 -6.24 4.95 -8.42
C LEU A 209 -7.75 4.84 -8.71
N GLY A 210 -8.11 4.86 -9.98
CA GLY A 210 -9.49 4.71 -10.46
C GLY A 210 -9.86 5.81 -11.44
N ARG A 211 -11.14 6.18 -11.49
CA ARG A 211 -11.65 7.19 -12.45
C ARG A 211 -11.04 8.58 -12.25
N HIS A 212 -10.68 8.91 -11.00
CA HIS A 212 -10.05 10.17 -10.63
C HIS A 212 -8.79 9.83 -9.83
N PRO A 213 -7.67 9.50 -10.48
CA PRO A 213 -6.44 9.16 -9.79
C PRO A 213 -5.85 10.39 -9.09
N GLN A 214 -5.22 10.19 -7.94
CA GLN A 214 -4.42 11.20 -7.27
C GLN A 214 -3.36 10.53 -6.41
N LEU A 215 -2.23 11.22 -6.23
CA LEU A 215 -1.19 10.80 -5.31
C LEU A 215 -1.57 11.16 -3.87
N ALA A 216 -1.07 10.37 -2.93
CA ALA A 216 -1.10 10.67 -1.51
C ALA A 216 -0.21 11.88 -1.23
N ARG A 217 -0.57 12.63 -0.20
CA ARG A 217 0.19 13.80 0.28
C ARG A 217 0.88 13.46 1.58
N ASP A 218 2.09 13.98 1.75
CA ASP A 218 2.87 13.83 2.97
C ASP A 218 2.14 14.47 4.15
N LEU A 219 1.85 13.66 5.17
CA LEU A 219 1.17 14.10 6.39
C LEU A 219 2.18 14.51 7.46
N THR A 220 3.09 13.60 7.81
CA THR A 220 4.17 13.80 8.78
C THR A 220 5.24 12.71 8.62
N ASN A 221 6.43 12.94 9.16
CA ASN A 221 7.57 12.01 9.22
C ASN A 221 8.12 11.90 10.65
N GLY A 222 9.22 11.16 10.83
CA GLY A 222 9.92 11.06 12.12
C GLY A 222 9.18 10.22 13.17
N LEU A 223 8.22 9.38 12.77
CA LEU A 223 7.41 8.60 13.72
C LEU A 223 8.08 7.29 14.10
N ASP A 224 7.88 6.84 15.33
CA ASP A 224 8.08 5.44 15.72
C ASP A 224 6.85 4.57 15.34
N ALA A 225 6.96 3.24 15.55
CA ALA A 225 5.90 2.31 15.19
C ALA A 225 4.60 2.49 16.01
N GLU A 226 4.70 2.92 17.27
CA GLU A 226 3.54 3.15 18.14
C GLU A 226 2.79 4.42 17.70
N GLN A 227 3.53 5.48 17.42
CA GLN A 227 3.01 6.74 16.88
C GLN A 227 2.32 6.52 15.53
N VAL A 228 2.90 5.69 14.64
CA VAL A 228 2.24 5.29 13.39
C VAL A 228 0.89 4.62 13.66
N LEU A 229 0.86 3.63 14.57
CA LEU A 229 -0.36 2.89 14.88
C LEU A 229 -1.45 3.83 15.43
N ASN A 230 -1.08 4.72 16.35
CA ASN A 230 -1.97 5.71 16.93
C ASN A 230 -2.52 6.67 15.87
N LEU A 231 -1.66 7.24 15.02
CA LEU A 231 -2.07 8.18 13.98
C LEU A 231 -2.97 7.53 12.93
N VAL A 232 -2.69 6.28 12.52
CA VAL A 232 -3.60 5.53 11.64
C VAL A 232 -4.98 5.37 12.30
N GLY A 233 -5.05 5.08 13.59
CA GLY A 233 -6.29 5.04 14.35
C GLY A 233 -7.06 6.36 14.31
N VAL A 234 -6.38 7.48 14.52
CA VAL A 234 -6.97 8.83 14.44
C VAL A 234 -7.52 9.12 13.04
N ILE A 235 -6.75 8.81 11.98
CA ILE A 235 -7.18 9.00 10.58
C ILE A 235 -8.41 8.15 10.27
N VAL A 236 -8.45 6.89 10.73
CA VAL A 236 -9.59 5.98 10.55
C VAL A 236 -10.83 6.52 11.25
N ASN A 237 -10.70 7.04 12.47
CA ASN A 237 -11.81 7.65 13.19
C ASN A 237 -12.31 8.92 12.50
N PHE A 238 -11.40 9.78 12.03
CA PHE A 238 -11.75 10.95 11.22
C PHE A 238 -12.52 10.55 9.95
N TYR A 239 -12.05 9.52 9.25
CA TYR A 239 -12.71 8.99 8.06
C TYR A 239 -14.14 8.52 8.36
N LYS A 240 -14.33 7.71 9.42
CA LYS A 240 -15.65 7.21 9.83
C LYS A 240 -16.61 8.34 10.22
N ALA A 241 -16.10 9.40 10.86
CA ALA A 241 -16.92 10.52 11.31
C ALA A 241 -17.36 11.45 10.17
N ASN A 242 -16.55 11.59 9.12
CA ASN A 242 -16.73 12.66 8.13
C ASN A 242 -17.04 12.18 6.70
N ALA A 243 -16.80 10.91 6.36
CA ALA A 243 -17.01 10.41 5.01
C ALA A 243 -18.50 10.36 4.64
N LYS A 244 -18.81 10.80 3.42
CA LYS A 244 -20.12 10.62 2.78
C LYS A 244 -20.23 9.22 2.18
N SER A 245 -21.45 8.81 1.81
CA SER A 245 -21.72 7.47 1.28
C SER A 245 -20.80 7.10 0.10
N GLY A 246 -19.94 6.09 0.32
CA GLY A 246 -18.97 5.57 -0.65
C GLY A 246 -17.79 6.49 -0.98
N GLU A 247 -17.62 7.58 -0.23
CA GLU A 247 -16.51 8.51 -0.39
C GLU A 247 -15.20 7.86 0.09
N ARG A 248 -14.14 7.97 -0.71
CA ARG A 248 -12.80 7.50 -0.33
C ARG A 248 -12.06 8.55 0.48
N LEU A 249 -11.10 8.14 1.32
CA LEU A 249 -10.33 9.04 2.19
C LEU A 249 -9.75 10.24 1.42
N GLY A 250 -9.15 10.00 0.25
CA GLY A 250 -8.62 11.09 -0.56
C GLY A 250 -9.67 12.08 -1.09
N ALA A 251 -10.89 11.62 -1.37
CA ALA A 251 -11.99 12.51 -1.78
C ALA A 251 -12.55 13.28 -0.59
N LEU A 252 -12.64 12.63 0.57
CA LEU A 252 -12.98 13.26 1.84
C LEU A 252 -12.02 14.41 2.15
N ILE A 253 -10.70 14.15 2.12
CA ILE A 253 -9.66 15.16 2.38
C ILE A 253 -9.80 16.36 1.43
N ASN A 254 -10.02 16.12 0.14
CA ASN A 254 -10.22 17.21 -0.82
C ASN A 254 -11.47 18.04 -0.55
N ARG A 255 -12.52 17.42 0.00
CA ARG A 255 -13.78 18.09 0.32
C ARG A 255 -13.72 18.91 1.60
N VAL A 256 -13.10 18.39 2.66
CA VAL A 256 -12.95 19.11 3.94
C VAL A 256 -11.82 20.14 3.87
N GLY A 257 -10.83 19.91 3.02
CA GLY A 257 -9.65 20.75 2.93
C GLY A 257 -8.49 20.18 3.73
N TRP A 258 -7.28 20.41 3.21
CA TRP A 258 -6.06 19.81 3.76
C TRP A 258 -5.70 20.31 5.15
N GLU A 259 -5.80 21.61 5.38
CA GLU A 259 -5.46 22.20 6.68
C GLU A 259 -6.45 21.78 7.77
N GLU A 260 -7.74 21.71 7.44
CA GLU A 260 -8.77 21.21 8.36
C GLU A 260 -8.53 19.73 8.71
N PHE A 261 -8.22 18.91 7.70
CA PHE A 261 -7.84 17.52 7.93
C PHE A 261 -6.60 17.40 8.82
N LYS A 262 -5.52 18.13 8.50
CA LYS A 262 -4.27 18.10 9.30
C LYS A 262 -4.52 18.49 10.74
N GLY A 263 -5.21 19.60 10.99
CA GLY A 263 -5.52 20.07 12.33
C GLY A 263 -6.46 19.17 13.13
N ALA A 264 -7.15 18.24 12.47
CA ALA A 264 -8.01 17.25 13.13
C ALA A 264 -7.30 15.93 13.44
N VAL A 265 -6.15 15.64 12.82
CA VAL A 265 -5.47 14.33 12.96
C VAL A 265 -4.05 14.39 13.55
N LEU A 266 -3.39 15.54 13.49
CA LEU A 266 -2.09 15.82 14.11
C LEU A 266 -2.28 16.62 15.40
#